data_AF-A0A383DMS2-F1
#
_entry.id   AF-A0A383DMS2-F1
#
_cell.length_a   1.000
_cell.length_b   1.000
_cell.length_c   1.000
_cell.angle_alpha   90.00
_cell.angle_beta   90.00
_cell.angle_gamma   90.00
#
_symmetry.space_group_name_H-M   'P 1'
#
loop_
_entity.id
_entity.type
_entity.pdbx_description
1 polymer ?
#
loop_
_entity_poly.entity_id
_entity_poly.type
_entity_poly.pdbx_seq_one_letter_code
_entity_poly.pdbx_strand_id
1 'polypeptide(L)'
;MNGDLNSWDKFCNYLWFDKKLNIWLDISKINFTRKEIKNLEERFIDVFSSIKELENGAISNIDENRQVGHYWLRNPSISPSSKIRDEINADINEISLFGKQILNGD
;
A
#
# COMPACT_ATOMS: atom_id res chain seq x y z
N MET A 1 -28.10 -9.41 23.97
CA MET A 1 -27.32 -10.25 23.03
C MET A 1 -27.79 -9.93 21.62
N ASN A 2 -27.16 -8.93 20.98
CA ASN A 2 -27.46 -8.41 19.64
C ASN A 2 -26.09 -8.09 19.03
N GLY A 3 -25.64 -8.45 17.84
CA GLY A 3 -26.06 -9.35 16.78
C GLY A 3 -24.91 -9.35 15.76
N ASP A 4 -24.37 -10.53 15.44
CA ASP A 4 -24.01 -10.98 14.07
C ASP A 4 -23.03 -12.16 14.05
N LEU A 5 -22.13 -12.30 15.04
CA LEU A 5 -21.19 -13.43 15.18
C LEU A 5 -20.74 -13.58 16.64
N ASN A 6 -20.56 -14.82 17.13
CA ASN A 6 -19.85 -15.04 18.39
C ASN A 6 -18.34 -14.76 18.20
N SER A 7 -17.58 -14.60 19.30
CA SER A 7 -16.16 -14.20 19.20
C SER A 7 -15.27 -15.22 18.48
N TRP A 8 -15.62 -16.52 18.53
CA TRP A 8 -14.85 -17.56 17.86
C TRP A 8 -15.08 -17.50 16.35
N ASP A 9 -16.34 -17.37 15.93
CA ASP A 9 -16.67 -17.24 14.52
C ASP A 9 -16.04 -15.98 13.91
N LYS A 10 -16.00 -14.85 14.64
CA LYS A 10 -15.27 -13.66 14.18
C LYS A 10 -13.80 -13.95 13.95
N PHE A 11 -13.14 -14.66 14.85
CA PHE A 11 -11.74 -15.03 14.69
C PHE A 11 -11.52 -15.90 13.44
N CYS A 12 -12.29 -16.98 13.29
CA CYS A 12 -12.15 -17.88 12.14
C CYS A 12 -12.42 -17.20 10.79
N ASN A 13 -13.34 -16.23 10.73
CA ASN A 13 -13.70 -15.55 9.48
C ASN A 13 -12.80 -14.36 9.15
N TYR A 14 -12.19 -13.71 10.15
CA TYR A 14 -11.47 -12.44 9.96
C TYR A 14 -10.00 -12.48 10.39
N LEU A 15 -9.47 -13.67 10.68
CA LEU A 15 -8.04 -13.91 10.70
C LEU A 15 -7.54 -14.11 9.27
N TRP A 16 -6.72 -13.17 8.81
CA TRP A 16 -6.08 -13.24 7.50
C TRP A 16 -4.59 -13.48 7.66
N PHE A 17 -4.03 -14.33 6.80
CA PHE A 17 -2.60 -14.60 6.75
C PHE A 17 -2.08 -14.45 5.32
N ASP A 18 -1.08 -13.59 5.14
CA ASP A 18 -0.33 -13.50 3.90
C ASP A 18 0.94 -14.35 4.00
N LYS A 19 1.00 -15.43 3.22
CA LYS A 19 2.14 -16.35 3.21
C LYS A 19 3.41 -15.73 2.64
N LYS A 20 3.30 -14.81 1.68
CA LYS A 20 4.45 -14.21 0.99
C LYS A 20 5.15 -13.19 1.89
N LEU A 21 4.37 -12.39 2.59
CA LEU A 21 4.84 -11.41 3.56
C LEU A 21 5.08 -12.03 4.95
N ASN A 22 4.53 -13.22 5.20
CA ASN A 22 4.52 -13.91 6.49
C ASN A 22 3.89 -13.05 7.60
N ILE A 23 2.74 -12.44 7.30
CA ILE A 23 2.02 -11.51 8.18
C ILE A 23 0.64 -12.06 8.52
N TRP A 24 0.28 -11.98 9.80
CA TRP A 24 -1.07 -12.24 10.29
C TRP A 24 -1.78 -10.92 10.61
N LEU A 25 -3.04 -10.80 10.21
CA LEU A 25 -3.93 -9.70 10.58
C LEU A 25 -5.21 -10.30 11.17
N ASP A 26 -5.45 -9.99 12.44
CA ASP A 26 -6.68 -10.38 13.15
C ASP A 26 -7.46 -9.13 13.52
N ILE A 27 -8.63 -8.95 12.89
CA ILE A 27 -9.55 -7.85 13.23
C ILE A 27 -10.71 -8.31 14.12
N SER A 28 -10.74 -9.56 14.58
CA SER A 28 -11.88 -10.15 15.30
C SER A 28 -12.29 -9.44 16.59
N LYS A 29 -11.36 -8.68 17.19
CA LYS A 29 -11.59 -7.87 18.41
C LYS A 29 -11.97 -6.41 18.14
N ILE A 30 -12.03 -6.00 16.88
CA ILE A 30 -12.58 -4.71 16.49
C ILE A 30 -14.11 -4.79 16.58
N ASN A 31 -14.72 -3.73 17.11
CA ASN A 31 -16.17 -3.64 17.20
C ASN A 31 -16.78 -3.28 15.84
N PHE A 32 -17.26 -4.30 15.12
CA PHE A 32 -18.01 -4.16 13.87
C PHE A 32 -19.11 -5.23 13.74
N THR A 33 -20.08 -4.96 12.89
CA THR A 33 -21.19 -5.83 12.46
C THR A 33 -20.97 -6.30 11.03
N ARG A 34 -21.68 -7.36 10.58
CA ARG A 34 -21.60 -7.80 9.18
C ARG A 34 -22.12 -6.73 8.24
N LYS A 35 -23.13 -5.97 8.67
CA LYS A 35 -23.67 -4.84 7.91
C LYS A 35 -22.62 -3.75 7.68
N GLU A 36 -21.81 -3.41 8.69
CA GLU A 36 -20.73 -2.43 8.54
C GLU A 36 -19.64 -2.91 7.59
N ILE A 37 -19.24 -4.18 7.68
CA ILE A 37 -18.27 -4.78 6.74
C ILE A 37 -18.80 -4.71 5.31
N LYS A 38 -20.06 -5.12 5.08
CA LYS A 38 -20.68 -5.05 3.74
C LYS A 38 -20.74 -3.63 3.18
N ASN A 39 -21.05 -2.64 4.01
CA ASN A 39 -21.03 -1.23 3.59
C ASN A 39 -19.62 -0.75 3.23
N LEU A 40 -18.59 -1.24 3.93
CA LEU A 40 -17.20 -0.94 3.59
C LEU A 40 -16.79 -1.59 2.26
N GLU A 41 -17.20 -2.84 1.99
CA GLU A 41 -16.89 -3.53 0.72
C GLU A 41 -17.32 -2.72 -0.50
N GLU A 42 -18.52 -2.14 -0.49
CA GLU A 42 -19.01 -1.28 -1.58
C GLU A 42 -18.11 -0.04 -1.77
N ARG A 43 -17.72 0.61 -0.67
CA ARG A 43 -16.82 1.78 -0.69
C ARG A 43 -15.40 1.43 -1.11
N PHE A 44 -14.95 0.20 -0.87
CA PHE A 44 -13.61 -0.23 -1.27
C PHE A 44 -13.43 -0.26 -2.80
N ILE A 45 -14.51 -0.43 -3.57
CA ILE A 45 -14.46 -0.35 -5.04
C ILE A 45 -13.91 1.02 -5.48
N ASP A 46 -14.45 2.10 -4.89
CA ASP A 46 -13.99 3.46 -5.19
C ASP A 46 -12.56 3.68 -4.71
N VAL A 47 -12.22 3.19 -3.51
CA VAL A 47 -10.86 3.28 -2.94
C VAL A 47 -9.84 2.60 -3.86
N PHE A 48 -10.12 1.41 -4.37
CA PHE A 48 -9.21 0.72 -5.28
C PHE A 48 -9.06 1.46 -6.61
N SER A 49 -10.12 2.07 -7.12
CA SER A 49 -10.04 2.94 -8.30
C SER A 49 -9.14 4.16 -8.03
N SER A 50 -9.35 4.85 -6.91
CA SER A 50 -8.54 6.01 -6.52
C SER A 50 -7.08 5.65 -6.29
N ILE A 51 -6.77 4.48 -5.71
CA ILE A 51 -5.39 3.99 -5.57
C ILE A 51 -4.75 3.80 -6.95
N LYS A 52 -5.47 3.23 -7.92
CA LYS A 52 -4.96 3.06 -9.27
C LYS A 52 -4.69 4.38 -9.99
N GLU A 53 -5.56 5.38 -9.80
CA GLU A 53 -5.34 6.73 -10.32
C GLU A 53 -4.13 7.41 -9.67
N LEU A 54 -4.00 7.31 -8.34
CA LEU A 54 -2.86 7.79 -7.57
C LEU A 54 -1.56 7.18 -8.08
N GLU A 55 -1.50 5.85 -8.24
CA GLU A 55 -0.34 5.13 -8.73
C GLU A 55 0.04 5.52 -10.17
N ASN A 56 -0.96 5.82 -11.01
CA ASN A 56 -0.79 6.36 -12.37
C ASN A 56 -0.42 7.85 -12.41
N GLY A 57 -0.12 8.47 -11.27
CA GLY A 57 0.35 9.85 -11.21
C GLY A 57 -0.76 10.88 -11.30
N ALA A 58 -1.96 10.58 -10.81
CA ALA A 58 -2.97 11.60 -10.58
C ALA A 58 -2.44 12.69 -9.62
N ILE A 59 -2.93 13.91 -9.79
CA ILE A 59 -2.66 15.00 -8.85
C ILE A 59 -3.53 14.77 -7.62
N SER A 60 -2.92 14.25 -6.56
CA SER A 60 -3.62 13.96 -5.30
C SER A 60 -3.29 14.94 -4.20
N ASN A 61 -2.13 15.60 -4.25
CA ASN A 61 -1.85 16.75 -3.41
C ASN A 61 -2.35 18.01 -4.13
N ILE A 62 -3.62 18.33 -3.93
CA ILE A 62 -4.33 19.43 -4.61
C ILE A 62 -3.74 20.78 -4.20
N ASP A 63 -3.40 20.96 -2.92
CA ASP A 63 -2.89 22.23 -2.38
C ASP A 63 -1.57 22.63 -3.05
N GLU A 64 -0.69 21.67 -3.33
CA GLU A 64 0.58 21.91 -4.01
C GLU A 64 0.56 21.62 -5.51
N ASN A 65 -0.59 21.16 -6.05
CA ASN A 65 -0.73 20.67 -7.41
C ASN A 65 0.33 19.62 -7.80
N ARG A 66 0.53 18.61 -6.94
CA ARG A 66 1.58 17.58 -7.07
C ARG A 66 1.04 16.15 -7.07
N GLN A 67 1.79 15.28 -7.74
CA GLN A 67 1.64 13.83 -7.65
C GLN A 67 2.19 13.32 -6.31
N VAL A 68 1.69 12.15 -5.86
CA VAL A 68 2.16 11.49 -4.63
C VAL A 68 2.74 10.13 -5.01
N GLY A 69 4.07 10.09 -5.15
CA GLY A 69 4.77 9.01 -5.84
C GLY A 69 5.74 8.17 -5.00
N HIS A 70 5.69 8.22 -3.67
CA HIS A 70 6.69 7.52 -2.83
C HIS A 70 6.74 6.00 -3.04
N TYR A 71 5.65 5.39 -3.54
CA TYR A 71 5.62 3.98 -3.92
C TYR A 71 6.53 3.67 -5.12
N TRP A 72 6.71 4.63 -6.05
CA TRP A 72 7.62 4.49 -7.19
C TRP A 72 9.08 4.39 -6.75
N LEU A 73 9.43 5.01 -5.61
CA LEU A 73 10.78 4.91 -5.04
C LEU A 73 11.11 3.48 -4.57
N ARG A 74 10.09 2.69 -4.20
CA ARG A 74 10.24 1.28 -3.82
C ARG A 74 10.14 0.34 -5.01
N ASN A 75 9.35 0.70 -6.01
CA ASN A 75 9.24 -0.04 -7.25
C ASN A 75 9.14 0.92 -8.45
N PRO A 76 10.26 1.28 -9.09
CA PRO A 76 10.25 2.26 -10.18
C PRO A 76 9.45 1.80 -11.40
N SER A 77 9.21 0.49 -11.55
CA SER A 77 8.51 -0.09 -12.71
C SER A 77 7.03 0.31 -12.79
N ILE A 78 6.44 0.74 -11.68
CA ILE A 78 5.03 1.19 -11.62
C ILE A 78 4.88 2.72 -11.71
N SER A 79 5.97 3.44 -11.95
CA SER A 79 5.90 4.89 -12.12
C SER A 79 5.16 5.28 -13.41
N PRO A 80 4.56 6.48 -13.47
CA PRO A 80 3.66 6.86 -14.55
C PRO A 80 4.38 7.25 -15.85
N SER A 81 5.71 7.38 -15.84
CA SER A 81 6.49 7.67 -17.04
C SER A 81 7.87 7.01 -16.99
N SER A 82 8.42 6.69 -18.16
CA SER A 82 9.79 6.17 -18.27
C SER A 82 10.81 7.14 -17.70
N LYS A 83 10.60 8.46 -17.87
CA LYS A 83 11.49 9.48 -17.32
C LYS A 83 11.61 9.38 -15.80
N ILE A 84 10.48 9.33 -15.09
CA ILE A 84 10.46 9.20 -13.63
C ILE A 84 11.12 7.89 -13.19
N ARG A 85 10.79 6.77 -13.87
CA ARG A 85 11.43 5.48 -13.62
C ARG A 85 12.96 5.57 -13.73
N ASP A 86 13.43 6.16 -14.82
CA ASP A 86 14.85 6.18 -15.17
C ASP A 86 15.63 7.11 -14.22
N GLU A 87 15.04 8.25 -13.81
CA GLU A 87 15.58 9.14 -12.77
C GLU A 87 15.69 8.41 -11.42
N ILE A 88 14.62 7.76 -10.95
CA ILE A 88 14.64 7.03 -9.68
C ILE A 88 15.70 5.90 -9.71
N ASN A 89 15.80 5.15 -10.82
CA ASN A 89 16.80 4.10 -10.96
C ASN A 89 18.22 4.65 -10.96
N ALA A 90 18.46 5.80 -11.61
CA ALA A 90 19.76 6.46 -11.61
C ALA A 90 20.17 6.86 -10.18
N ASP A 91 19.29 7.52 -9.44
CA ASP A 91 19.54 7.97 -8.07
C ASP A 91 19.84 6.79 -7.12
N ILE A 92 19.04 5.71 -7.21
CA ILE A 92 19.27 4.49 -6.41
C ILE A 92 20.64 3.89 -6.72
N ASN A 93 21.03 3.84 -8.00
CA ASN A 93 22.33 3.33 -8.41
C ASN A 93 23.49 4.21 -7.90
N GLU A 94 23.36 5.54 -8.00
CA GLU A 94 24.37 6.48 -7.53
C GLU A 94 24.58 6.35 -6.01
N ILE A 95 23.50 6.31 -5.23
CA ILE A 95 23.56 6.12 -3.77
C ILE A 95 24.22 4.76 -3.43
N SER A 96 23.89 3.70 -4.18
CA SER A 96 24.49 2.38 -3.97
C SER A 96 25.99 2.36 -4.30
N LEU A 97 26.40 3.03 -5.38
CA LEU A 97 27.81 3.15 -5.78
C LEU A 97 28.60 3.93 -4.75
N PHE A 98 28.08 5.08 -4.32
CA PHE A 98 28.69 5.87 -3.25
C PHE A 98 28.88 5.04 -1.98
N GLY A 99 27.84 4.32 -1.54
CA GLY A 99 27.93 3.44 -0.37
C GLY A 99 29.01 2.36 -0.51
N LYS A 100 29.17 1.79 -1.72
CA LYS A 100 30.24 0.81 -1.99
C LYS A 100 31.63 1.43 -1.95
N GLN A 101 31.82 2.61 -2.53
CA GLN A 101 33.10 3.33 -2.51
C GLN A 101 33.56 3.59 -1.07
N ILE A 102 32.65 4.09 -0.21
CA ILE A 102 32.94 4.29 1.21
C ILE A 102 33.35 2.99 1.90
N LEU A 103 32.68 1.87 1.61
CA LEU A 103 33.03 0.56 2.18
C LEU A 103 34.37 0.01 1.68
N ASN A 104 34.76 0.35 0.45
CA ASN A 104 36.01 -0.08 -0.17
C ASN A 104 37.20 0.86 0.16
N GLY A 105 36.94 2.07 0.64
CA GLY A 105 37.96 3.08 0.93
C GLY A 105 38.44 3.85 -0.32
N ASP A 106 37.58 3.93 -1.36
CA ASP A 106 37.80 4.72 -2.58
C ASP A 106 37.52 6.22 -2.37
#